data_AF-A0A1Q4DB46-F1
#
_entry.id   AF-A0A1Q4DB46-F1
#
_cell.length_a   1.000
_cell.length_b   1.000
_cell.length_c   1.000
_cell.angle_alpha   90.00
_cell.angle_beta   90.00
_cell.angle_gamma   90.00
#
_symmetry.space_group_name_H-M   'P 1'
#
loop_
_entity.id
_entity.type
_entity.pdbx_description
1 polymer ?
#
loop_
_entity_poly.entity_id
_entity_poly.type
_entity_poly.pdbx_seq_one_letter_code
_entity_poly.pdbx_strand_id
1 'polypeptide(L)'
;MTIPDYPLMAIPSYEMYQLAHIATFIADGLARRRAAWQRGDRRGSADASRDVAGGNAALRAAMGTHGEPGPLPRPLDAATFDKVSDLLKTGERRADVVSLASLGRSTWAVIGHVPGIGAVGAEVTGHHLADAVRQHILTQPVGELAAWAIAQKPHPTGIKDRVDLAAFVEGLDPGRLRDQAVARHLRGTDRRTDAAIHGRFAGVDLDAPLVDRPPTPAPPTGAAHDRPSPPQQGRFLCGVGRQTTARPATAPARSAGP
;
A
#
# COMPACT_ATOMS: atom_id res chain seq x y z
N MET A 1 20.18 11.24 33.15
CA MET A 1 18.95 10.83 32.46
C MET A 1 19.34 10.39 31.07
N THR A 2 19.21 9.11 30.78
CA THR A 2 19.53 8.49 29.48
C THR A 2 18.45 8.86 28.47
N ILE A 3 18.80 9.66 27.47
CA ILE A 3 17.95 9.89 26.29
C ILE A 3 17.83 8.53 25.59
N PRO A 4 16.63 8.05 25.23
CA PRO A 4 16.52 6.86 24.42
C PRO A 4 17.13 7.15 23.04
N ASP A 5 18.15 6.39 22.66
CA ASP A 5 18.64 6.33 21.28
C ASP A 5 17.54 5.70 20.42
N TYR A 6 16.60 6.52 19.96
CA TYR A 6 15.73 6.11 18.87
C TYR A 6 16.62 5.97 17.63
N PRO A 7 16.65 4.79 16.97
CA PRO A 7 17.31 4.71 15.68
C PRO A 7 16.61 5.69 14.76
N LEU A 8 17.31 6.76 14.38
CA LEU A 8 16.91 7.63 13.28
C LEU A 8 16.77 6.72 12.05
N MET A 9 15.55 6.31 11.72
CA MET A 9 15.27 5.74 10.41
C MET A 9 15.74 6.78 9.41
N ALA A 10 16.80 6.46 8.66
CA ALA A 10 17.24 7.28 7.56
C ALA A 10 16.02 7.57 6.69
N ILE A 11 15.55 8.83 6.70
CA ILE A 11 14.41 9.24 5.90
C ILE A 11 14.82 8.96 4.46
N PRO A 12 14.17 8.00 3.76
CA PRO A 12 14.53 7.69 2.40
C PRO A 12 14.39 8.98 1.58
N SER A 13 15.31 9.19 0.63
CA SER A 13 15.16 10.31 -0.30
C SER A 13 13.82 10.18 -1.01
N TYR A 14 13.17 11.31 -1.30
CA TYR A 14 11.88 11.34 -1.98
C TYR A 14 11.88 10.48 -3.26
N GLU A 15 12.97 10.51 -4.02
CA GLU A 15 13.19 9.69 -5.22
C GLU A 15 13.20 8.17 -4.93
N MET A 16 13.81 7.72 -3.83
CA MET A 16 13.73 6.31 -3.43
C MET A 16 12.30 5.87 -3.14
N TYR A 17 11.51 6.75 -2.53
CA TYR A 17 10.13 6.44 -2.19
C TYR A 17 9.25 6.33 -3.45
N GLN A 18 9.47 7.19 -4.45
CA GLN A 18 8.83 7.12 -5.76
C GLN A 18 9.15 5.81 -6.50
N LEU A 19 10.43 5.43 -6.54
CA LEU A 19 10.88 4.18 -7.16
C LEU A 19 10.24 2.95 -6.53
N ALA A 20 10.08 2.94 -5.20
CA ALA A 20 9.42 1.83 -4.52
C ALA A 20 7.92 1.74 -4.87
N HIS A 21 7.23 2.87 -4.99
CA HIS A 21 5.82 2.90 -5.42
C HIS A 21 5.64 2.36 -6.85
N ILE A 22 6.52 2.73 -7.78
CA ILE A 22 6.51 2.20 -9.13
C ILE A 22 6.82 0.69 -9.14
N ALA A 23 7.80 0.25 -8.35
CA ALA A 23 8.12 -1.18 -8.22
C ALA A 23 6.94 -1.98 -7.66
N THR A 24 6.24 -1.46 -6.65
CA THR A 24 5.05 -2.08 -6.06
C THR A 24 3.90 -2.11 -7.08
N PHE A 25 3.69 -1.05 -7.87
CA PHE A 25 2.71 -1.02 -8.95
C PHE A 25 2.95 -2.16 -9.98
N ILE A 26 4.21 -2.38 -10.35
CA ILE A 26 4.59 -3.47 -11.26
C ILE A 26 4.35 -4.85 -10.61
N ALA A 27 4.76 -5.03 -9.35
CA ALA A 27 4.57 -6.28 -8.62
C ALA A 27 3.07 -6.64 -8.47
N ASP A 28 2.23 -5.66 -8.15
CA ASP A 28 0.77 -5.77 -8.14
C ASP A 28 0.23 -6.24 -9.49
N GLY A 29 0.66 -5.60 -10.59
CA GLY A 29 0.27 -5.97 -11.95
C GLY A 29 0.66 -7.41 -12.30
N LEU A 30 1.87 -7.84 -11.92
CA LEU A 30 2.33 -9.22 -12.09
C LEU A 30 1.47 -10.22 -11.30
N ALA A 31 1.13 -9.90 -10.05
CA ALA A 31 0.27 -10.71 -9.20
C ALA A 31 -1.15 -10.82 -9.79
N ARG A 32 -1.75 -9.69 -10.22
CA ARG A 32 -3.06 -9.67 -10.89
C ARG A 32 -3.06 -10.48 -12.18
N ARG A 33 -2.02 -10.36 -13.00
CA ARG A 33 -1.87 -11.11 -14.26
C ARG A 33 -1.82 -12.61 -14.01
N ARG A 34 -1.06 -13.06 -13.00
CA ARG A 34 -0.98 -14.46 -12.59
C ARG A 34 -2.35 -14.97 -12.16
N ALA A 35 -3.03 -14.23 -11.28
CA ALA A 35 -4.35 -14.60 -10.80
C ALA A 35 -5.38 -14.69 -11.94
N ALA A 36 -5.32 -13.78 -12.91
CA ALA A 36 -6.15 -13.82 -14.11
C ALA A 36 -5.85 -15.04 -14.99
N TRP A 37 -4.57 -15.38 -15.21
CA TRP A 37 -4.16 -16.60 -15.92
C TRP A 37 -4.69 -17.86 -15.26
N GLN A 38 -4.59 -17.97 -13.94
CA GLN A 38 -5.10 -19.11 -13.19
C GLN A 38 -6.61 -19.28 -13.31
N ARG A 39 -7.35 -18.18 -13.49
CA ARG A 39 -8.80 -18.18 -13.71
C ARG A 39 -9.20 -18.29 -15.19
N GLY A 40 -8.25 -18.32 -16.12
CA GLY A 40 -8.54 -18.26 -17.56
C GLY A 40 -9.11 -16.91 -18.04
N ASP A 41 -8.99 -15.85 -17.23
CA ASP A 41 -9.49 -14.52 -17.54
C ASP A 41 -8.54 -13.78 -18.50
N ARG A 42 -8.85 -13.84 -19.79
CA ARG A 42 -8.05 -13.21 -20.84
C ARG A 42 -8.05 -11.69 -20.74
N ARG A 43 -9.18 -11.08 -20.37
CA ARG A 43 -9.30 -9.62 -20.29
C ARG A 43 -8.53 -9.08 -19.10
N GLY A 44 -8.73 -9.67 -17.91
CA GLY A 44 -7.95 -9.31 -16.72
C GLY A 44 -6.45 -9.56 -16.91
N SER A 45 -6.06 -10.57 -17.68
CA SER A 45 -4.65 -10.78 -18.04
C SER A 45 -4.10 -9.69 -18.97
N ALA A 46 -4.88 -9.25 -19.96
CA ALA A 46 -4.50 -8.17 -20.87
C ALA A 46 -4.38 -6.83 -20.13
N ASP A 47 -5.35 -6.50 -19.27
CA ASP A 47 -5.36 -5.28 -18.46
C ASP A 47 -4.16 -5.27 -17.50
N ALA A 48 -3.90 -6.37 -16.79
CA ALA A 48 -2.73 -6.47 -15.92
C ALA A 48 -1.40 -6.43 -16.71
N SER A 49 -1.36 -6.94 -17.94
CA SER A 49 -0.18 -6.82 -18.80
C SER A 49 0.04 -5.38 -19.27
N ARG A 50 -1.04 -4.63 -19.53
CA ARG A 50 -1.01 -3.18 -19.84
C ARG A 50 -0.42 -2.40 -18.68
N ASP A 51 -0.86 -2.70 -17.46
CA ASP A 51 -0.36 -2.05 -16.25
C ASP A 51 1.14 -2.30 -16.06
N VAL A 52 1.58 -3.56 -16.17
CA VAL A 52 3.01 -3.86 -16.03
C VAL A 52 3.86 -3.17 -17.10
N ALA A 53 3.39 -3.09 -18.34
CA ALA A 53 4.08 -2.36 -19.41
C ALA A 53 4.17 -0.85 -19.12
N GLY A 54 3.07 -0.23 -18.67
CA GLY A 54 3.04 1.19 -18.28
C GLY A 54 3.93 1.49 -17.06
N GLY A 55 3.89 0.64 -16.04
CA GLY A 55 4.78 0.73 -14.88
C GLY A 55 6.25 0.56 -15.24
N ASN A 56 6.58 -0.35 -16.15
CA ASN A 56 7.95 -0.50 -16.66
C ASN A 56 8.44 0.76 -17.40
N ALA A 57 7.59 1.38 -18.21
CA ALA A 57 7.93 2.64 -18.88
C ALA A 57 8.23 3.76 -17.86
N ALA A 58 7.40 3.87 -16.81
CA ALA A 58 7.64 4.82 -15.72
C ALA A 58 8.94 4.52 -14.95
N LEU A 59 9.22 3.24 -14.66
CA LEU A 59 10.44 2.83 -13.98
C LEU A 59 11.68 3.17 -14.80
N ARG A 60 11.65 2.92 -16.12
CA ARG A 60 12.75 3.27 -17.03
C ARG A 60 13.00 4.77 -17.07
N ALA A 61 11.94 5.56 -17.16
CA ALA A 61 12.01 7.02 -17.12
C ALA A 61 12.59 7.51 -15.78
N ALA A 62 12.15 6.95 -14.65
CA ALA A 62 12.67 7.27 -13.33
C ALA A 62 14.16 6.91 -13.15
N MET A 63 14.62 5.80 -13.72
CA MET A 63 16.02 5.40 -13.69
C MET A 63 16.90 6.12 -14.74
N GLY A 64 16.33 6.97 -15.59
CA GLY A 64 17.05 7.61 -16.71
C GLY A 64 17.61 6.61 -17.73
N THR A 65 17.04 5.40 -17.80
CA THR A 65 17.57 4.30 -18.63
C THR A 65 16.86 4.25 -19.98
N HIS A 66 17.56 4.68 -21.03
CA HIS A 66 17.10 4.59 -22.41
C HIS A 66 17.51 3.27 -23.11
N GLY A 67 18.27 2.38 -22.44
CA GLY A 67 18.82 1.14 -22.99
C GLY A 67 17.91 -0.10 -22.96
N GLU A 68 18.49 -1.29 -23.14
CA GLU A 68 17.83 -2.61 -23.09
C GLU A 68 16.98 -2.76 -21.81
N PRO A 69 15.76 -3.33 -21.91
CA PRO A 69 14.90 -3.53 -20.74
C PRO A 69 15.55 -4.51 -19.75
N GLY A 70 15.94 -4.00 -18.59
CA GLY A 70 16.32 -4.85 -17.46
C GLY A 70 15.13 -5.65 -16.92
N PRO A 71 15.36 -6.73 -16.15
CA PRO A 71 14.29 -7.49 -15.54
C PRO A 71 13.35 -6.62 -14.69
N LEU A 72 12.05 -6.86 -14.80
CA LEU A 72 11.04 -6.15 -14.02
C LEU A 72 11.17 -6.44 -12.52
N PRO A 73 10.90 -5.46 -11.64
CA PRO A 73 10.66 -5.73 -10.23
C PRO A 73 9.59 -6.79 -10.08
N ARG A 74 9.90 -7.86 -9.37
CA ARG A 74 8.97 -8.98 -9.19
C ARG A 74 9.09 -9.59 -7.80
N PRO A 75 8.02 -10.20 -7.29
CA PRO A 75 8.11 -10.95 -6.05
C PRO A 75 9.11 -12.11 -6.19
N LEU A 76 9.90 -12.36 -5.15
CA LEU A 76 10.80 -13.52 -5.10
C LEU A 76 9.99 -14.82 -5.11
N ASP A 77 10.50 -15.83 -5.83
CA ASP A 77 9.95 -17.17 -5.76
C ASP A 77 10.45 -17.92 -4.51
N ALA A 78 9.67 -18.88 -4.03
CA ALA A 78 9.98 -19.65 -2.83
C ALA A 78 11.35 -20.34 -2.88
N ALA A 79 11.72 -20.94 -4.02
CA ALA A 79 13.00 -21.64 -4.16
C ALA A 79 14.20 -20.68 -4.12
N THR A 80 14.04 -19.45 -4.64
CA THR A 80 15.06 -18.41 -4.50
C THR A 80 15.10 -17.91 -3.05
N PHE A 81 13.95 -17.66 -2.41
CA PHE A 81 13.84 -17.22 -1.02
C PHE A 81 14.55 -18.19 -0.06
N ASP A 82 14.30 -19.48 -0.18
CA ASP A 82 14.89 -20.50 0.70
C ASP A 82 16.43 -20.55 0.59
N LYS A 83 16.99 -20.21 -0.57
CA LYS A 83 18.45 -20.18 -0.77
C LYS A 83 19.14 -18.98 -0.13
N VAL A 84 18.39 -17.92 0.15
CA VAL A 84 18.94 -16.62 0.60
C VAL A 84 18.44 -16.23 1.99
N SER A 85 17.46 -16.94 2.54
CA SER A 85 16.87 -16.69 3.85
C SER A 85 17.87 -16.90 5.00
N ASP A 86 18.87 -17.77 4.82
CA ASP A 86 19.95 -18.00 5.79
C ASP A 86 20.86 -16.77 6.00
N LEU A 87 20.77 -15.76 5.12
CA LEU A 87 21.56 -14.54 5.18
C LEU A 87 20.87 -13.42 6.00
N LEU A 88 19.69 -13.68 6.57
CA LEU A 88 18.84 -12.68 7.22
C LEU A 88 19.20 -12.43 8.68
N LYS A 89 19.03 -11.18 9.14
CA LYS A 89 19.03 -10.85 10.58
C LYS A 89 17.68 -11.20 11.24
N THR A 90 17.67 -11.45 12.55
CA THR A 90 16.47 -11.82 13.31
C THR A 90 15.69 -10.58 13.81
N GLY A 91 14.35 -10.60 13.71
CA GLY A 91 13.44 -9.50 14.12
C GLY A 91 11.99 -9.69 13.64
N GLU A 92 11.03 -8.97 14.23
CA GLU A 92 9.57 -9.15 14.01
C GLU A 92 9.09 -8.64 12.63
N ARG A 93 9.54 -7.44 12.24
CA ARG A 93 9.48 -6.90 10.87
C ARG A 93 10.89 -6.65 10.38
N ARG A 94 11.24 -7.19 9.21
CA ARG A 94 12.61 -7.14 8.67
C ARG A 94 12.63 -7.15 7.16
N ALA A 95 13.67 -6.55 6.59
CA ALA A 95 14.01 -6.62 5.17
C ALA A 95 15.52 -6.35 5.00
N ASP A 96 16.22 -7.27 4.33
CA ASP A 96 17.65 -7.21 4.02
C ASP A 96 17.87 -7.25 2.50
N VAL A 97 18.89 -6.52 2.02
CA VAL A 97 19.27 -6.49 0.60
C VAL A 97 20.44 -7.43 0.38
N VAL A 98 20.31 -8.31 -0.62
CA VAL A 98 21.30 -9.35 -0.95
C VAL A 98 21.58 -9.34 -2.45
N SER A 99 22.85 -9.46 -2.84
CA SER A 99 23.21 -9.66 -4.24
C SER A 99 22.94 -11.10 -4.66
N LEU A 100 22.29 -11.30 -5.82
CA LEU A 100 22.06 -12.63 -6.39
C LEU A 100 23.22 -13.12 -7.28
N ALA A 101 24.36 -12.43 -7.26
CA ALA A 101 25.56 -12.79 -8.02
C ALA A 101 26.08 -14.20 -7.68
N SER A 102 25.99 -14.61 -6.41
CA SER A 102 26.36 -15.98 -5.98
C SER A 102 25.48 -17.08 -6.60
N LEU A 103 24.29 -16.72 -7.09
CA LEU A 103 23.39 -17.60 -7.83
C LEU A 103 23.52 -17.45 -9.36
N GLY A 104 24.56 -16.75 -9.83
CA GLY A 104 24.81 -16.50 -11.25
C GLY A 104 23.90 -15.44 -11.89
N ARG A 105 23.25 -14.58 -11.09
CA ARG A 105 22.36 -13.52 -11.58
C ARG A 105 22.94 -12.14 -11.36
N SER A 106 22.65 -11.18 -12.24
CA SER A 106 23.04 -9.77 -12.10
C SER A 106 22.05 -8.93 -11.29
N THR A 107 21.01 -9.56 -10.74
CA THR A 107 19.92 -8.92 -9.98
C THR A 107 20.22 -8.86 -8.48
N TRP A 108 19.43 -8.07 -7.77
CA TRP A 108 19.44 -7.92 -6.32
C TRP A 108 18.13 -8.42 -5.73
N ALA A 109 18.19 -8.96 -4.53
CA ALA A 109 17.06 -9.44 -3.77
C ALA A 109 16.83 -8.60 -2.52
N VAL A 110 15.57 -8.31 -2.21
CA VAL A 110 15.12 -7.86 -0.89
C VAL A 110 14.37 -9.02 -0.26
N ILE A 111 14.78 -9.44 0.93
CA ILE A 111 14.21 -10.61 1.59
C ILE A 111 13.81 -10.20 3.00
N GLY A 112 12.61 -10.57 3.43
CA GLY A 112 12.08 -10.07 4.68
C GLY A 112 10.92 -10.86 5.26
N HIS A 113 10.40 -10.32 6.36
CA HIS A 113 9.21 -10.79 7.03
C HIS A 113 8.35 -9.60 7.47
N VAL A 114 7.04 -9.67 7.22
CA VAL A 114 6.07 -8.65 7.62
C VAL A 114 4.96 -9.32 8.44
N PRO A 115 4.72 -8.88 9.69
CA PRO A 115 3.59 -9.38 10.48
C PRO A 115 2.25 -9.27 9.72
N GLY A 116 1.47 -10.34 9.70
CA GLY A 116 0.19 -10.42 8.97
C GLY A 116 0.29 -10.84 7.50
N ILE A 117 1.47 -10.82 6.88
CA ILE A 117 1.72 -11.37 5.53
C ILE A 117 2.60 -12.62 5.61
N GLY A 118 3.63 -12.61 6.47
CA GLY A 118 4.64 -13.65 6.55
C GLY A 118 5.89 -13.29 5.75
N ALA A 119 6.44 -14.27 5.02
CA ALA A 119 7.62 -14.07 4.19
C ALA A 119 7.32 -13.14 3.01
N VAL A 120 8.18 -12.15 2.82
CA VAL A 120 8.13 -11.21 1.69
C VAL A 120 9.46 -11.18 0.96
N GLY A 121 9.42 -10.89 -0.33
CA GLY A 121 10.64 -10.73 -1.08
C GLY A 121 10.46 -10.14 -2.47
N ALA A 122 11.48 -9.44 -2.93
CA ALA A 122 11.53 -8.78 -4.23
C ALA A 122 12.84 -9.08 -4.94
N GLU A 123 12.79 -9.27 -6.26
CA GLU A 123 13.97 -9.31 -7.13
C GLU A 123 13.94 -8.09 -8.05
N VAL A 124 15.04 -7.36 -8.12
CA VAL A 124 15.17 -6.08 -8.84
C VAL A 124 16.53 -5.94 -9.53
N THR A 125 16.65 -4.99 -10.46
CA THR A 125 17.82 -4.81 -11.35
C THR A 125 19.03 -4.14 -10.74
N GLY A 126 18.91 -3.49 -9.58
CA GLY A 126 19.99 -2.69 -9.02
C GLY A 126 19.89 -2.51 -7.52
N HIS A 127 21.03 -2.25 -6.90
CA HIS A 127 21.15 -2.08 -5.45
C HIS A 127 20.28 -0.93 -4.92
N HIS A 128 20.29 0.23 -5.58
CA HIS A 128 19.48 1.39 -5.16
C HIS A 128 17.98 1.12 -5.19
N LEU A 129 17.51 0.37 -6.19
CA LEU A 129 16.11 -0.05 -6.27
C LEU A 129 15.79 -1.10 -5.19
N ALA A 130 16.74 -1.98 -4.87
CA ALA A 130 16.60 -2.94 -3.78
C ALA A 130 16.52 -2.22 -2.42
N ASP A 131 17.35 -1.20 -2.19
CA ASP A 131 17.28 -0.38 -0.97
C ASP A 131 15.96 0.40 -0.88
N ALA A 132 15.45 0.92 -2.01
CA ALA A 132 14.16 1.58 -2.07
C ALA A 132 13.01 0.63 -1.67
N VAL A 133 13.00 -0.58 -2.25
CA VAL A 133 12.00 -1.61 -1.92
C VAL A 133 12.17 -2.09 -0.48
N ARG A 134 13.40 -2.23 0.03
CA ARG A 134 13.67 -2.54 1.45
C ARG A 134 13.03 -1.51 2.37
N GLN A 135 13.28 -0.22 2.14
CA GLN A 135 12.70 0.84 2.96
C GLN A 135 11.17 0.81 2.90
N HIS A 136 10.61 0.61 1.72
CA HIS A 136 9.17 0.49 1.53
C HIS A 136 8.56 -0.70 2.31
N ILE A 137 9.19 -1.87 2.26
CA ILE A 137 8.80 -3.05 3.05
C ILE A 137 8.90 -2.77 4.56
N LEU A 138 9.77 -1.88 5.01
CA LEU A 138 9.91 -1.53 6.43
C LEU A 138 8.92 -0.46 6.90
N THR A 139 8.48 0.45 6.04
CA THR A 139 7.68 1.62 6.45
C THR A 139 6.21 1.58 6.05
N GLN A 140 5.82 0.90 4.97
CA GLN A 140 4.44 0.93 4.48
C GLN A 140 3.45 0.18 5.39
N PRO A 141 2.15 0.50 5.34
CA PRO A 141 1.12 -0.33 5.95
C PRO A 141 1.03 -1.71 5.26
N VAL A 142 0.60 -2.72 6.03
CA VAL A 142 0.55 -4.13 5.58
C VAL A 142 -0.28 -4.31 4.30
N GLY A 143 -1.40 -3.58 4.16
CA GLY A 143 -2.27 -3.66 2.98
C GLY A 143 -1.58 -3.31 1.66
N GLU A 144 -0.53 -2.48 1.71
CA GLU A 144 0.24 -2.05 0.53
C GLU A 144 1.36 -3.04 0.16
N LEU A 145 1.68 -4.00 1.04
CA LEU A 145 2.81 -4.92 0.87
C LEU A 145 2.42 -6.33 0.40
N ALA A 146 1.12 -6.60 0.25
CA ALA A 146 0.63 -7.92 -0.14
C ALA A 146 1.20 -8.42 -1.47
N ALA A 147 1.51 -7.52 -2.41
CA ALA A 147 2.11 -7.90 -3.68
C ALA A 147 3.55 -8.42 -3.56
N TRP A 148 4.26 -8.12 -2.46
CA TRP A 148 5.60 -8.63 -2.19
C TRP A 148 5.62 -9.98 -1.46
N ALA A 149 4.46 -10.56 -1.18
CA ALA A 149 4.40 -11.92 -0.63
C ALA A 149 5.12 -12.90 -1.56
N ILE A 150 5.87 -13.84 -0.96
CA ILE A 150 6.66 -14.80 -1.74
C ILE A 150 5.78 -15.58 -2.72
N ALA A 151 6.20 -15.59 -3.98
CA ALA A 151 5.50 -16.28 -5.03
C ALA A 151 5.82 -17.79 -4.99
N GLN A 152 4.79 -18.63 -4.93
CA GLN A 152 5.00 -20.09 -4.93
C GLN A 152 5.61 -20.62 -6.24
N LYS A 153 5.50 -19.87 -7.34
CA LYS A 153 6.04 -20.24 -8.66
C LYS A 153 6.62 -18.99 -9.34
N PRO A 154 7.60 -19.14 -10.25
CA PRO A 154 8.10 -18.03 -11.03
C PRO A 154 6.99 -17.29 -11.78
N HIS A 155 7.13 -15.98 -11.93
CA HIS A 155 6.20 -15.18 -12.74
C HIS A 155 6.45 -15.43 -14.23
N PRO A 156 5.39 -15.58 -15.06
CA PRO A 156 5.54 -15.84 -16.48
C PRO A 156 6.23 -14.66 -17.18
N THR A 157 7.37 -14.94 -17.79
CA THR A 157 8.16 -14.02 -18.62
C THR A 157 7.51 -13.87 -19.99
N GLY A 158 7.27 -12.63 -20.43
CA GLY A 158 6.62 -12.35 -21.73
C GLY A 158 5.51 -11.32 -21.60
N ILE A 159 5.87 -10.10 -21.22
CA ILE A 159 4.97 -8.95 -21.22
C ILE A 159 5.35 -8.12 -22.44
N LYS A 160 4.36 -7.64 -23.20
CA LYS A 160 4.64 -6.79 -24.35
C LYS A 160 5.20 -5.47 -23.85
N ASP A 161 6.35 -5.05 -24.38
CA ASP A 161 7.03 -3.84 -23.95
C ASP A 161 6.34 -2.55 -24.39
N ARG A 162 5.41 -2.63 -25.35
CA ARG A 162 4.76 -1.46 -25.95
C ARG A 162 3.31 -1.34 -25.53
N VAL A 163 2.99 -0.22 -24.91
CA VAL A 163 1.64 0.20 -24.53
C VAL A 163 1.40 1.63 -25.04
N ASP A 164 0.15 1.94 -25.41
CA ASP A 164 -0.27 3.33 -25.60
C ASP A 164 -0.29 4.00 -24.21
N LEU A 165 0.74 4.81 -23.92
CA LEU A 165 0.94 5.44 -22.61
C LEU A 165 -0.18 6.44 -22.28
N ALA A 166 -0.71 7.15 -23.27
CA ALA A 166 -1.83 8.06 -23.06
C ALA A 166 -3.09 7.29 -22.67
N ALA A 167 -3.42 6.21 -23.40
CA ALA A 167 -4.55 5.35 -23.03
C ALA A 167 -4.33 4.63 -21.70
N PHE A 168 -3.07 4.32 -21.34
CA PHE A 168 -2.68 3.77 -20.05
C PHE A 168 -3.00 4.72 -18.90
N VAL A 169 -2.56 5.98 -19.00
CA VAL A 169 -2.75 7.02 -17.97
C VAL A 169 -4.22 7.25 -17.62
N GLU A 170 -5.12 7.21 -18.61
CA GLU A 170 -6.57 7.35 -18.37
C GLU A 170 -7.14 6.28 -17.40
N GLY A 171 -6.47 5.12 -17.31
CA GLY A 171 -6.85 4.04 -16.40
C GLY A 171 -6.31 4.17 -14.98
N LEU A 172 -5.40 5.12 -14.73
CA LEU A 172 -4.80 5.32 -13.40
C LEU A 172 -5.77 5.99 -12.44
N ASP A 173 -5.64 5.69 -11.15
CA ASP A 173 -6.43 6.26 -10.06
C ASP A 173 -5.67 7.44 -9.39
N PRO A 174 -6.14 8.69 -9.55
CA PRO A 174 -5.47 9.86 -8.95
C PRO A 174 -5.43 9.83 -7.43
N GLY A 175 -6.27 9.02 -6.76
CA GLY A 175 -6.26 8.86 -5.31
C GLY A 175 -5.19 7.92 -4.77
N ARG A 176 -4.50 7.15 -5.63
CA ARG A 176 -3.50 6.15 -5.21
C ARG A 176 -2.09 6.68 -5.38
N LEU A 177 -1.29 6.61 -4.31
CA LEU A 177 0.11 7.07 -4.32
C LEU A 177 0.96 6.34 -5.38
N ARG A 178 0.71 5.05 -5.59
CA ARG A 178 1.38 4.22 -6.61
C ARG A 178 1.12 4.72 -8.03
N ASP A 179 -0.13 5.06 -8.32
CA ASP A 179 -0.57 5.55 -9.62
C ASP A 179 -0.08 6.99 -9.87
N GLN A 180 -0.05 7.83 -8.82
CA GLN A 180 0.57 9.16 -8.87
C GLN A 180 2.07 9.07 -9.17
N ALA A 181 2.80 8.15 -8.52
CA ALA A 181 4.22 7.93 -8.79
C ALA A 181 4.48 7.54 -10.25
N VAL A 182 3.67 6.62 -10.79
CA VAL A 182 3.73 6.24 -12.20
C VAL A 182 3.47 7.43 -13.12
N ALA A 183 2.38 8.18 -12.89
CA ALA A 183 2.04 9.35 -13.70
C ALA A 183 3.13 10.43 -13.66
N ARG A 184 3.69 10.72 -12.47
CA ARG A 184 4.79 11.67 -12.28
C ARG A 184 5.97 11.37 -13.20
N HIS A 185 6.40 10.11 -13.24
CA HIS A 185 7.59 9.69 -13.98
C HIS A 185 7.31 9.39 -15.46
N LEU A 186 6.05 9.41 -15.90
CA LEU A 186 5.69 9.44 -17.31
C LEU A 186 5.62 10.85 -17.90
N ARG A 187 5.74 11.91 -17.08
CA ARG A 187 5.78 13.28 -17.59
C ARG A 187 7.02 13.51 -18.46
N GLY A 188 6.83 14.22 -19.57
CA GLY A 188 7.89 14.56 -20.51
C GLY A 188 8.29 13.42 -21.45
N THR A 189 7.63 12.26 -21.40
CA THR A 189 7.89 11.18 -22.37
C THR A 189 7.39 11.54 -23.76
N ASP A 190 6.19 12.09 -23.85
CA ASP A 190 5.60 12.63 -25.08
C ASP A 190 4.39 13.53 -24.79
N ARG A 191 4.07 14.42 -25.74
CA ARG A 191 3.00 15.42 -25.59
C ARG A 191 1.60 14.82 -25.37
N ARG A 192 1.32 13.65 -25.93
CA ARG A 192 -0.01 13.03 -25.82
C ARG A 192 -0.20 12.42 -24.42
N THR A 193 0.85 11.77 -23.91
CA THR A 193 0.88 11.29 -22.52
C THR A 193 0.79 12.45 -21.53
N ASP A 194 1.52 13.54 -21.76
CA ASP A 194 1.45 14.74 -20.90
C ASP A 194 0.04 15.35 -20.86
N ALA A 195 -0.65 15.41 -22.01
CA ALA A 195 -2.03 15.90 -22.07
C ALA A 195 -2.99 14.99 -21.29
N ALA A 196 -2.82 13.67 -21.39
CA ALA A 196 -3.61 12.70 -20.62
C ALA A 196 -3.34 12.84 -19.11
N ILE A 197 -2.07 13.01 -18.69
CA ILE A 197 -1.71 13.24 -17.29
C ILE A 197 -2.37 14.53 -16.79
N HIS A 198 -2.28 15.62 -17.55
CA HIS A 198 -2.86 16.91 -17.17
C HIS A 198 -4.39 16.83 -17.01
N GLY A 199 -5.07 16.10 -17.89
CA GLY A 199 -6.52 15.87 -17.78
C GLY A 199 -6.90 14.98 -16.60
N ARG A 200 -6.24 13.82 -16.47
CA ARG A 200 -6.59 12.78 -15.49
C ARG A 200 -6.22 13.16 -14.05
N PHE A 201 -5.09 13.82 -13.86
CA PHE A 201 -4.55 14.22 -12.56
C PHE A 201 -4.74 15.73 -12.29
N ALA A 202 -5.74 16.35 -12.91
CA ALA A 202 -6.08 17.74 -12.67
C ALA A 202 -6.33 18.00 -11.17
N GLY A 203 -5.61 18.97 -10.59
CA GLY A 203 -5.70 19.31 -9.17
C GLY A 203 -4.92 18.40 -8.22
N VAL A 204 -4.21 17.39 -8.73
CA VAL A 204 -3.26 16.58 -7.96
C VAL A 204 -1.85 17.14 -8.13
N ASP A 205 -1.19 17.47 -7.03
CA ASP A 205 0.21 17.85 -7.04
C ASP A 205 1.10 16.59 -7.14
N LEU A 206 1.48 16.22 -8.38
CA LEU A 206 2.39 15.12 -8.65
C LEU A 206 3.83 15.39 -8.17
N ASP A 207 4.14 16.63 -7.78
CA ASP A 207 5.41 17.08 -7.20
C ASP A 207 5.42 17.09 -5.67
N ALA A 208 4.27 16.89 -5.05
CA ALA A 208 4.20 16.75 -3.61
C ALA A 208 5.01 15.53 -3.12
N PRO A 209 5.65 15.65 -1.95
CA PRO A 209 6.28 14.51 -1.32
C PRO A 209 5.20 13.47 -0.99
N LEU A 210 5.32 12.26 -1.55
CA LEU A 210 4.47 11.12 -1.22
C LEU A 210 4.86 10.69 0.19
N VAL A 211 4.37 11.39 1.20
CA VAL A 211 4.49 10.97 2.59
C VAL A 211 3.11 10.51 2.98
N ASP A 212 3.01 9.28 3.47
CA ASP A 212 1.77 8.81 4.08
C ASP A 212 1.56 9.67 5.34
N ARG A 213 0.75 10.73 5.22
CA ARG A 213 0.40 11.55 6.37
C ARG A 213 -0.52 10.69 7.24
N PRO A 214 -0.24 10.52 8.54
CA PRO A 214 -1.24 9.94 9.43
C PRO A 214 -2.55 10.72 9.26
N PRO A 215 -3.72 10.06 9.26
CA PRO A 215 -4.98 10.74 9.04
C PRO A 215 -5.10 11.89 10.02
N THR A 216 -5.27 13.11 9.49
CA THR A 216 -5.52 14.29 10.31
C THR A 216 -6.73 13.98 11.19
N PRO A 217 -6.63 14.01 12.54
CA PRO A 217 -7.80 13.85 13.37
C PRO A 217 -8.79 14.93 12.96
N ALA A 218 -10.00 14.49 12.58
CA ALA A 218 -11.09 15.41 12.26
C ALA A 218 -11.24 16.39 13.43
N PRO A 219 -11.37 17.70 13.16
CA PRO A 219 -11.61 18.66 14.23
C PRO A 219 -12.86 18.21 15.00
N PRO A 220 -12.83 18.18 16.33
CA PRO A 220 -14.01 17.82 17.11
C PRO A 220 -15.15 18.74 16.69
N THR A 221 -16.18 18.15 16.10
CA THR A 221 -17.45 18.82 15.84
C THR A 221 -17.91 19.38 17.19
N GLY A 222 -18.00 20.71 17.24
CA GLY A 222 -18.08 21.48 18.48
C GLY A 222 -19.03 20.88 19.50
N ALA A 223 -18.51 20.64 20.70
CA ALA A 223 -19.33 20.58 21.89
C ALA A 223 -20.15 21.87 21.93
N ALA A 224 -21.47 21.70 21.90
CA ALA A 224 -22.41 22.79 22.06
C ALA A 224 -22.02 23.61 23.29
N HIS A 225 -21.88 24.91 23.11
CA HIS A 225 -21.75 25.85 24.22
C HIS A 225 -22.89 25.62 25.21
N ASP A 226 -22.53 25.13 26.40
CA ASP A 226 -23.34 25.24 27.60
C ASP A 226 -23.72 26.70 27.79
N ARG A 227 -25.01 26.98 27.61
CA ARG A 227 -25.60 28.26 27.99
C ARG A 227 -25.60 28.35 29.52
N PRO A 228 -25.14 29.45 30.12
CA PRO A 228 -25.31 29.65 31.55
C PRO A 228 -26.79 29.88 31.88
N SER A 229 -27.32 29.02 32.76
CA SER A 229 -28.67 29.14 33.34
C SER A 229 -28.79 30.41 34.21
N PRO A 230 -29.88 31.19 34.11
CA PRO A 230 -30.13 32.31 35.01
C PRO A 230 -30.68 31.84 36.38
N PRO A 231 -30.50 32.63 37.45
CA PRO A 231 -30.80 32.22 38.83
C PRO A 231 -32.31 32.24 39.15
N GLN A 232 -32.67 31.32 40.04
CA GLN A 232 -34.01 31.09 40.59
C GLN A 232 -34.60 32.32 41.31
N GLN A 233 -35.89 32.59 41.06
CA GLN A 233 -36.75 33.37 41.95
C GLN A 233 -38.10 32.65 42.16
N GLY A 234 -38.38 32.28 43.42
CA GLY A 234 -39.61 32.70 44.11
C GLY A 234 -40.95 31.95 43.95
N ARG A 235 -41.13 30.92 44.80
CA ARG A 235 -42.27 30.65 45.73
C ARG A 235 -43.71 30.27 45.26
N PHE A 236 -44.26 29.38 46.13
CA PHE A 236 -45.67 29.06 46.52
C PHE A 236 -46.41 27.98 45.70
N LEU A 237 -47.31 27.12 46.22
CA LEU A 237 -47.56 26.36 47.48
C LEU A 237 -48.85 25.53 47.19
N CYS A 238 -49.09 24.44 47.95
CA CYS A 238 -50.32 23.60 48.05
C CYS A 238 -50.51 22.51 46.99
N GLY A 239 -50.87 21.25 47.28
CA GLY A 239 -51.19 20.57 48.53
C GLY A 239 -51.83 19.19 48.26
N VAL A 240 -51.58 18.24 49.18
CA VAL A 240 -52.44 17.13 49.65
C VAL A 240 -52.90 16.02 48.68
N GLY A 241 -52.51 14.77 48.97
CA GLY A 241 -53.20 13.56 48.49
C GLY A 241 -52.53 12.22 48.83
N ARG A 242 -52.89 11.64 49.98
CA ARG A 242 -52.79 10.19 50.37
C ARG A 242 -53.33 9.27 49.24
N GLN A 243 -53.08 7.96 49.07
CA GLN A 243 -52.81 6.84 49.99
C GLN A 243 -52.64 5.51 49.18
N THR A 244 -51.77 4.61 49.66
CA THR A 244 -51.88 3.12 49.76
C THR A 244 -52.08 2.13 48.58
N THR A 245 -51.26 1.05 48.64
CA THR A 245 -51.51 -0.41 48.40
C THR A 245 -51.77 -0.88 46.96
N ALA A 246 -51.32 -2.03 46.44
CA ALA A 246 -50.64 -3.23 46.97
C ALA A 246 -49.97 -4.02 45.81
N ARG A 247 -48.99 -4.88 46.14
CA ARG A 247 -48.53 -6.06 45.38
C ARG A 247 -48.98 -7.29 46.20
N PRO A 248 -49.28 -8.50 45.64
CA PRO A 248 -48.28 -9.45 45.07
C PRO A 248 -48.78 -10.17 43.79
N ALA A 249 -47.94 -10.53 42.80
CA ALA A 249 -47.11 -11.74 42.62
C ALA A 249 -47.86 -13.08 42.40
N THR A 250 -47.76 -13.65 41.18
CA THR A 250 -47.77 -15.11 40.91
C THR A 250 -47.00 -15.42 39.60
N ALA A 251 -46.08 -16.39 39.67
CA ALA A 251 -45.52 -17.20 38.58
C ALA A 251 -45.55 -18.67 39.07
N PRO A 252 -45.06 -19.72 38.36
CA PRO A 252 -44.84 -20.01 36.93
C PRO A 252 -45.43 -21.41 36.51
N ALA A 253 -45.25 -21.87 35.26
CA ALA A 253 -45.15 -23.31 34.94
C ALA A 253 -44.47 -23.61 33.58
N ARG A 254 -43.59 -24.63 33.58
CA ARG A 254 -42.83 -25.28 32.48
C ARG A 254 -43.66 -26.34 31.73
N SER A 255 -43.25 -26.75 30.52
CA SER A 255 -42.66 -28.11 30.23
C SER A 255 -42.71 -28.56 28.75
N ALA A 256 -41.57 -29.12 28.29
CA ALA A 256 -41.25 -30.23 27.34
C ALA A 256 -42.05 -30.42 26.01
N GLY A 257 -41.41 -30.54 24.84
CA GLY A 257 -40.72 -31.75 24.31
C GLY A 257 -41.63 -32.41 23.23
N PRO A 258 -41.16 -33.22 22.25
CA PRO A 258 -39.96 -34.07 22.19
C PRO A 258 -38.90 -33.64 21.15
#